data_AF-A0A970WM38-F1
#
_entry.id   AF-A0A970WM38-F1
#
_cell.length_a   1.000
_cell.length_b   1.000
_cell.length_c   1.000
_cell.angle_alpha   90.00
_cell.angle_beta   90.00
_cell.angle_gamma   90.00
#
_symmetry.space_group_name_H-M   'P 1'
#
loop_
_entity.id
_entity.type
_entity.pdbx_description
1 polymer ?
#
loop_
_entity_poly.entity_id
_entity_poly.type
_entity_poly.pdbx_seq_one_letter_code
_entity_poly.pdbx_strand_id
1 'polypeptide(L)'
;MHLLKYLTVVAVLGLVWGCGGDPTVKVEQTSVSPEQTLKAGLEEVAQSGELGSGVETLQEAVEKLQASDAAKGDAMAKELETLKSLSDPAAIKTQAKKMADQL
;
A
#
# COMPACT_ATOMS: atom_id res chain seq x y z
N MET A 1 -41.02 -37.05 33.94
CA MET A 1 -40.92 -35.70 33.32
C MET A 1 -39.93 -34.81 34.08
N HIS A 2 -38.65 -35.23 34.23
CA HIS A 2 -37.59 -34.37 34.81
C HIS A 2 -36.20 -34.59 34.18
N LEU A 3 -36.08 -35.40 33.12
CA LEU A 3 -34.80 -35.64 32.43
C LEU A 3 -34.54 -34.68 31.26
N LEU A 4 -35.51 -33.84 30.90
CA LEU A 4 -35.44 -32.96 29.71
C LEU A 4 -34.95 -31.53 30.00
N LYS A 5 -34.62 -31.20 31.26
CA LYS A 5 -34.25 -29.82 31.68
C LYS A 5 -32.76 -29.61 31.99
N TYR A 6 -31.92 -30.65 31.89
CA TYR A 6 -30.48 -30.54 32.20
C TYR A 6 -29.57 -30.64 30.97
N LEU A 7 -30.13 -30.58 29.75
CA LEU A 7 -29.36 -30.70 28.51
C LEU A 7 -29.01 -29.35 27.87
N THR A 8 -29.24 -28.23 28.56
CA THR A 8 -29.16 -26.86 28.00
C THR A 8 -28.09 -25.98 28.65
N VAL A 9 -27.09 -26.54 29.34
CA VAL A 9 -26.10 -25.72 30.11
C VAL A 9 -24.63 -26.00 29.77
N VAL A 10 -24.29 -26.98 28.92
CA VAL A 10 -22.87 -27.36 28.69
C VAL A 10 -22.53 -27.41 27.20
N ALA A 11 -22.75 -26.32 26.47
CA ALA A 11 -22.41 -26.26 25.04
C ALA A 11 -21.92 -24.87 24.57
N VAL A 12 -21.31 -24.08 25.45
CA VAL A 12 -20.68 -22.80 25.09
C VAL A 12 -19.30 -22.74 25.74
N LEU A 13 -18.36 -23.61 25.31
CA LEU A 13 -16.94 -23.53 25.72
C LEU A 13 -15.99 -24.39 24.85
N GLY A 14 -16.36 -24.68 23.60
CA GLY A 14 -15.61 -25.60 22.72
C GLY A 14 -15.23 -25.08 21.34
N LEU A 15 -15.32 -23.77 21.07
CA LEU A 15 -15.02 -23.17 19.75
C LEU A 15 -13.58 -22.67 19.60
N VAL A 16 -12.62 -23.27 20.31
CA VAL A 16 -11.19 -23.00 20.08
C VAL A 16 -10.47 -24.33 20.00
N TRP A 17 -10.70 -25.07 18.90
CA TRP A 17 -9.71 -25.88 18.20
C TRP A 17 -10.34 -26.65 17.04
N GLY A 18 -9.94 -26.31 15.82
CA GLY A 18 -9.77 -27.27 14.72
C GLY A 18 -10.71 -27.15 13.52
N CYS A 19 -10.16 -26.64 12.41
CA CYS A 19 -10.32 -27.06 11.00
C CYS A 19 -9.87 -25.87 10.12
N GLY A 20 -9.00 -25.94 9.13
CA GLY A 20 -8.39 -27.03 8.37
C GLY A 20 -7.92 -26.42 7.04
N GLY A 21 -6.83 -26.94 6.46
CA GLY A 21 -6.32 -26.59 5.12
C GLY A 21 -5.59 -25.24 5.09
N ASP A 22 -4.40 -25.06 4.52
CA ASP A 22 -3.57 -25.81 3.59
C ASP A 22 -2.11 -25.39 3.89
N PRO A 23 -1.06 -26.10 3.42
CA PRO A 23 0.25 -25.46 3.35
C PRO A 23 0.06 -24.26 2.44
N THR A 24 -0.05 -23.07 3.04
CA THR A 24 0.07 -21.82 2.33
C THR A 24 1.48 -21.85 1.79
N VAL A 25 1.62 -22.43 0.59
CA VAL A 25 2.58 -21.99 -0.40
C VAL A 25 2.51 -20.49 -0.24
N LYS A 26 3.56 -19.91 0.32
CA LYS A 26 3.78 -18.49 0.29
C LYS A 26 3.79 -18.20 -1.19
N VAL A 27 2.60 -17.95 -1.74
CA VAL A 27 2.44 -17.29 -3.01
C VAL A 27 3.12 -16.00 -2.67
N GLU A 28 4.37 -15.91 -3.08
CA GLU A 28 5.06 -14.65 -3.26
C GLU A 28 4.16 -13.95 -4.26
N GLN A 29 3.08 -13.36 -3.74
CA GLN A 29 2.28 -12.43 -4.49
C GLN A 29 3.35 -11.42 -4.84
N THR A 30 3.73 -11.40 -6.12
CA THR A 30 4.29 -10.24 -6.78
C THR A 30 3.24 -9.14 -6.71
N SER A 31 2.87 -8.77 -5.49
CA SER A 31 2.13 -7.60 -5.11
C SER A 31 3.18 -6.54 -5.30
N VAL A 32 3.13 -5.92 -6.47
CA VAL A 32 3.97 -4.76 -6.79
C VAL A 32 3.83 -3.85 -5.60
N SER A 33 4.92 -3.63 -4.88
CA SER A 33 4.85 -2.88 -3.63
C SER A 33 4.41 -1.45 -3.95
N PRO A 34 3.73 -0.75 -3.03
CA PRO A 34 3.42 0.66 -3.25
C PRO A 34 4.67 1.49 -3.56
N GLU A 35 5.84 1.10 -3.02
CA GLU A 35 7.14 1.68 -3.36
C GLU A 35 7.49 1.46 -4.85
N GLN A 36 7.32 0.25 -5.38
CA GLN A 36 7.59 -0.05 -6.78
C GLN A 36 6.64 0.68 -7.73
N THR A 37 5.35 0.77 -7.38
CA THR A 37 4.37 1.53 -8.17
C THR A 37 4.70 3.02 -8.18
N LEU A 38 5.03 3.58 -7.00
CA LEU A 38 5.40 4.98 -6.87
C LEU A 38 6.68 5.28 -7.65
N LYS A 39 7.70 4.40 -7.54
CA LYS A 39 8.96 4.53 -8.26
C LYS A 39 8.77 4.50 -9.77
N ALA A 40 8.03 3.53 -10.29
CA ALA A 40 7.76 3.44 -11.72
C ALA A 40 7.07 4.69 -12.27
N GLY A 41 6.03 5.19 -11.59
CA GLY A 41 5.34 6.40 -12.02
C GLY A 41 6.24 7.64 -11.94
N LEU A 42 7.10 7.75 -10.92
CA LEU A 42 8.07 8.83 -10.82
C LEU A 42 9.15 8.74 -11.92
N GLU A 43 9.56 7.55 -12.33
CA GLU A 43 10.48 7.36 -13.45
C GLU A 43 9.84 7.79 -14.78
N GLU A 44 8.55 7.48 -15.00
CA GLU A 44 7.82 7.96 -16.16
C GLU A 44 7.74 9.49 -16.19
N VAL A 45 7.43 10.12 -15.05
CA VAL A 45 7.44 11.60 -14.91
C VAL A 45 8.86 12.16 -15.09
N ALA A 46 9.89 11.46 -14.63
CA ALA A 46 11.29 11.84 -14.83
C ALA A 46 11.72 11.78 -16.29
N GLN A 47 11.10 10.91 -17.10
CA GLN A 47 11.35 10.79 -18.52
C GLN A 47 10.54 11.82 -19.34
N SER A 48 9.25 11.95 -19.06
CA SER A 48 8.33 12.84 -19.80
C SER A 48 8.50 14.30 -19.39
N GLY A 49 8.64 14.57 -18.09
CA GLY A 49 8.53 15.92 -17.50
C GLY A 49 7.08 16.37 -17.33
N GLU A 50 6.14 15.44 -17.37
CA GLU A 50 4.70 15.70 -17.33
C GLU A 50 4.09 14.89 -16.18
N LEU A 51 3.48 15.58 -15.21
CA LEU A 51 2.72 14.94 -14.13
C LEU A 51 1.35 14.41 -14.60
N GLY A 52 0.72 15.15 -15.50
CA GLY A 52 -0.53 14.78 -16.19
C GLY A 52 -1.53 14.02 -15.34
N SER A 53 -2.08 12.94 -15.91
CA SER A 53 -3.05 12.02 -15.29
C SER A 53 -2.39 11.03 -14.31
N GLY A 54 -1.06 10.92 -14.29
CA GLY A 54 -0.35 9.97 -13.43
C GLY A 54 -0.28 10.43 -11.97
N VAL A 55 -0.49 11.71 -11.71
CA VAL A 55 -0.37 12.30 -10.37
C VAL A 55 -1.32 11.70 -9.33
N GLU A 56 -2.54 11.33 -9.74
CA GLU A 56 -3.51 10.70 -8.84
C GLU A 56 -3.03 9.30 -8.42
N THR A 57 -2.49 8.53 -9.37
CA THR A 57 -1.89 7.22 -9.11
C THR A 57 -0.67 7.33 -8.19
N LEU A 58 0.17 8.38 -8.37
CA LEU A 58 1.28 8.64 -7.46
C LEU A 58 0.79 8.97 -6.05
N GLN A 59 -0.28 9.76 -5.93
CA GLN A 59 -0.86 10.13 -4.64
C GLN A 59 -1.43 8.90 -3.91
N GLU A 60 -2.18 8.04 -4.61
CA GLU A 60 -2.66 6.78 -4.05
C GLU A 60 -1.51 5.85 -3.62
N ALA A 61 -0.42 5.81 -4.39
CA ALA A 61 0.75 5.00 -4.05
C ALA A 61 1.48 5.54 -2.81
N VAL A 62 1.57 6.87 -2.66
CA VAL A 62 2.09 7.52 -1.44
C VAL A 62 1.21 7.22 -0.23
N GLU A 63 -0.12 7.26 -0.37
CA GLU A 63 -1.03 6.92 0.73
C GLU A 63 -0.88 5.45 1.17
N LYS A 64 -0.75 4.53 0.21
CA LYS A 64 -0.47 3.11 0.48
C LYS A 64 0.93 2.91 1.09
N LEU A 65 1.90 3.71 0.69
CA LEU A 65 3.23 3.73 1.30
C LEU A 65 3.15 4.22 2.74
N GLN A 66 2.41 5.30 3.02
CA GLN A 66 2.22 5.84 4.36
C GLN A 66 1.52 4.84 5.30
N ALA A 67 0.57 4.06 4.78
CA ALA A 67 -0.07 2.98 5.54
C ALA A 67 0.91 1.86 5.95
N SER A 68 2.01 1.68 5.20
CA SER A 68 3.01 0.63 5.45
C SER A 68 4.26 1.17 6.18
N ASP A 69 4.68 2.38 5.84
CA ASP A 69 5.81 3.13 6.39
C ASP A 69 5.43 4.62 6.42
N ALA A 70 4.93 5.08 7.58
CA ALA A 70 4.44 6.44 7.75
C ALA A 70 5.53 7.50 7.52
N ALA A 71 6.78 7.22 7.91
CA ALA A 71 7.87 8.19 7.78
C ALA A 71 8.25 8.39 6.31
N LYS A 72 8.38 7.30 5.55
CA LYS A 72 8.60 7.39 4.10
C LYS A 72 7.41 7.99 3.38
N GLY A 73 6.19 7.61 3.74
CA GLY A 73 4.96 8.12 3.16
C GLY A 73 4.81 9.64 3.32
N ASP A 74 4.98 10.18 4.53
CA ASP A 74 4.94 11.62 4.78
C ASP A 74 6.04 12.39 4.03
N ALA A 75 7.26 11.84 3.97
CA ALA A 75 8.35 12.44 3.20
C ALA A 75 8.01 12.50 1.69
N MET A 76 7.49 11.40 1.13
CA MET A 76 7.09 11.33 -0.27
C MET A 76 5.88 12.18 -0.58
N ALA A 77 4.92 12.32 0.34
CA ALA A 77 3.78 13.22 0.19
C ALA A 77 4.24 14.67 0.03
N LYS A 78 5.18 15.12 0.86
CA LYS A 78 5.73 16.48 0.79
C LYS A 78 6.51 16.74 -0.50
N GLU A 79 7.31 15.77 -0.94
CA GLU A 79 8.03 15.88 -2.20
C GLU A 79 7.07 15.84 -3.40
N LEU A 80 5.97 15.07 -3.31
CA LEU A 80 4.92 15.04 -4.34
C LEU A 80 4.17 16.37 -4.43
N GLU A 81 3.88 17.05 -3.31
CA GLU A 81 3.31 18.40 -3.34
C GLU A 81 4.26 19.41 -4.00
N THR A 82 5.57 19.28 -3.73
CA THR A 82 6.60 20.08 -4.39
C THR A 82 6.59 19.81 -5.89
N LEU A 83 6.58 18.53 -6.30
CA LEU A 83 6.53 18.11 -7.69
C LEU A 83 5.29 18.66 -8.41
N LYS A 84 4.11 18.61 -7.78
CA LYS A 84 2.83 19.16 -8.28
C LYS A 84 2.84 20.69 -8.46
N SER A 85 3.69 21.38 -7.71
CA SER A 85 3.82 22.84 -7.79
C SER A 85 4.78 23.30 -8.89
N LEU A 86 5.55 22.38 -9.48
CA LEU A 86 6.47 22.69 -10.58
C LEU A 86 5.70 22.76 -11.90
N SER A 87 6.06 23.73 -12.73
CA SER A 87 5.53 23.87 -14.10
C SER A 87 6.63 23.79 -15.16
N ASP A 88 7.90 23.89 -14.75
CA ASP A 88 9.04 23.71 -15.65
C ASP A 88 9.31 22.21 -15.85
N PRO A 89 9.30 21.70 -17.08
CA PRO A 89 9.52 20.28 -17.34
C PRO A 89 10.88 19.77 -16.85
N ALA A 90 11.95 20.57 -16.92
CA ALA A 90 13.27 20.14 -16.46
C ALA A 90 13.32 20.03 -14.93
N ALA A 91 12.67 20.95 -14.22
CA ALA A 91 12.48 20.89 -12.78
C ALA A 91 11.63 19.68 -12.37
N ILE A 92 10.52 19.41 -13.08
CA ILE A 92 9.66 18.23 -12.85
C ILE A 92 10.49 16.96 -13.00
N LYS A 93 11.26 16.83 -14.09
CA LYS A 93 12.10 15.64 -14.32
C LYS A 93 13.11 15.42 -13.20
N THR A 94 13.78 16.49 -12.79
CA THR A 94 14.79 16.46 -11.73
C THR A 94 14.19 16.06 -10.39
N GLN A 95 13.05 16.65 -10.03
CA GLN A 95 12.36 16.38 -8.78
C GLN A 95 11.79 14.95 -8.75
N ALA A 96 11.18 14.49 -9.85
CA ALA A 96 10.66 13.13 -9.95
C ALA A 96 11.77 12.07 -9.89
N LYS A 97 12.90 12.30 -10.59
CA LYS A 97 14.09 11.45 -10.52
C LYS A 97 14.61 11.33 -9.10
N LYS A 98 14.76 12.46 -8.40
CA LYS A 98 15.18 12.50 -7.00
C LYS A 98 14.25 11.67 -6.11
N MET A 99 12.94 11.83 -6.25
CA MET A 99 11.98 11.05 -5.47
C MET A 99 12.09 9.54 -5.74
N ALA A 100 12.24 9.14 -7.01
CA ALA A 100 12.41 7.73 -7.38
C ALA A 100 13.70 7.11 -6.81
N ASP A 101 14.78 7.89 -6.70
CA ASP A 101 16.06 7.44 -6.14
C ASP A 101 16.04 7.33 -4.60
N GLN A 102 15.05 7.94 -3.93
CA GLN A 102 14.87 7.85 -2.47
C GLN A 102 14.01 6.65 -2.03
N LEU A 103 13.39 5.96 -2.98
CA LEU A 103 12.57 4.75 -2.79
C LEU A 103 13.38 3.46 -2.95
#